data_AF-A0A932LEL9-F1
#
_entry.id   AF-A0A932LEL9-F1
#
_cell.length_a   1.000
_cell.length_b   1.000
_cell.length_c   1.000
_cell.angle_alpha   90.00
_cell.angle_beta   90.00
_cell.angle_gamma   90.00
#
_symmetry.space_group_name_H-M   'P 1'
#
loop_
_entity.id
_entity.type
_entity.pdbx_description
1 polymer ?
#
loop_
_entity_poly.entity_id
_entity_poly.type
_entity_poly.pdbx_seq_one_letter_code
_entity_poly.pdbx_strand_id
1 'polypeptide(L)'
;MATLTFYRQARYDGGIRTGVDIDGYPLLEKYTPGDVEEDPTLAWFMDLRFEGDDLPVRPEEAREWLSARSDDVQRCLREASAKLVIGMDKDWQPLLLEMSFDEAVGNGHVPLTIACSTSNRIEARAMPDRLRELAGTFDLQLRELPEAQAVSQ
;
A
#
# COMPACT_ATOMS: atom_id res chain seq x y z
N MET A 1 5.14 18.42 -7.64
CA MET A 1 4.37 17.18 -7.48
C MET A 1 5.07 16.30 -6.48
N ALA A 2 4.48 16.23 -5.29
CA ALA A 2 4.87 15.29 -4.26
C ALA A 2 4.15 13.96 -4.49
N THR A 3 4.67 12.89 -3.89
CA THR A 3 4.07 11.56 -3.89
C THR A 3 3.81 11.11 -2.47
N LEU A 4 2.55 11.01 -2.08
CA LEU A 4 2.13 10.39 -0.82
C LEU A 4 1.94 8.90 -1.07
N THR A 5 2.60 8.04 -0.30
CA THR A 5 2.52 6.59 -0.46
C THR A 5 1.98 5.96 0.80
N PHE A 6 0.87 5.24 0.73
CA PHE A 6 0.56 4.22 1.73
C PHE A 6 1.18 2.90 1.28
N TYR A 7 1.99 2.28 2.12
CA TYR A 7 2.64 1.02 1.78
C TYR A 7 2.29 -0.09 2.77
N ARG A 8 2.24 -1.32 2.27
CA ARG A 8 2.18 -2.56 3.05
C ARG A 8 3.08 -3.60 2.41
N GLN A 9 4.00 -4.13 3.19
CA GLN A 9 5.08 -4.98 2.70
C GLN A 9 5.26 -6.15 3.65
N ALA A 10 5.43 -7.36 3.10
CA ALA A 10 5.76 -8.54 3.89
C ALA A 10 7.15 -9.05 3.57
N ARG A 11 7.79 -9.58 4.60
CA ARG A 11 9.06 -10.26 4.55
C ARG A 11 8.88 -11.77 4.65
N TYR A 12 9.90 -12.52 4.26
CA TYR A 12 9.89 -13.99 4.37
C TYR A 12 9.90 -14.48 5.82
N ASP A 13 10.35 -13.65 6.76
CA ASP A 13 10.20 -13.94 8.19
C ASP A 13 8.75 -13.80 8.70
N GLY A 14 7.82 -13.40 7.84
CA GLY A 14 6.42 -13.12 8.20
C GLY A 14 6.20 -11.72 8.77
N GLY A 15 7.26 -10.92 8.92
CA GLY A 15 7.19 -9.55 9.37
C GLY A 15 6.45 -8.66 8.36
N ILE A 16 5.59 -7.78 8.87
CA ILE A 16 4.78 -6.86 8.07
C ILE A 16 5.15 -5.43 8.41
N ARG A 17 5.58 -4.68 7.40
CA ARG A 17 5.77 -3.23 7.47
C ARG A 17 4.58 -2.54 6.83
N THR A 18 3.92 -1.65 7.57
CA THR A 18 2.83 -0.81 7.05
C THR A 18 3.13 0.63 7.40
N GLY A 19 2.87 1.57 6.50
CA GLY A 19 3.13 2.97 6.79
C GLY A 19 2.63 3.91 5.72
N VAL A 20 2.90 5.18 5.96
CA VAL A 20 2.68 6.28 5.02
C VAL A 20 3.96 7.09 4.93
N ASP A 21 4.42 7.35 3.70
CA ASP A 21 5.53 8.26 3.41
C ASP A 21 5.10 9.38 2.46
N ILE A 22 5.86 10.47 2.48
CA ILE A 22 5.78 11.56 1.51
C ILE A 22 7.15 11.69 0.85
N ASP A 23 7.23 11.56 -0.47
CA ASP A 23 8.47 11.57 -1.23
C ASP A 23 9.54 10.60 -0.67
N GLY A 24 9.10 9.46 -0.15
CA GLY A 24 9.97 8.45 0.48
C GLY A 24 10.40 8.75 1.92
N TYR A 25 9.95 9.87 2.51
CA TYR A 25 10.17 10.19 3.92
C TYR A 25 9.02 9.63 4.78
N PRO A 26 9.29 8.70 5.72
CA PRO A 26 8.24 8.12 6.56
C PRO A 26 7.55 9.17 7.43
N LEU A 27 6.22 9.22 7.37
CA LEU A 27 5.37 10.04 8.24
C LEU A 27 4.74 9.18 9.37
N LEU A 28 4.25 8.01 8.98
CA LEU A 28 3.57 7.05 9.85
C LEU A 28 4.16 5.67 9.58
N GLU A 29 4.49 4.90 10.61
CA GLU A 29 5.08 3.58 10.39
C GLU A 29 4.78 2.60 11.53
N LYS A 30 4.41 1.37 11.16
CA LYS A 30 4.27 0.23 12.05
C LYS A 30 5.01 -0.96 11.48
N TYR A 31 5.86 -1.56 12.30
CA TYR A 31 6.42 -2.89 12.03
C TYR A 31 5.77 -3.91 12.97
N THR A 32 5.23 -4.97 12.38
CA THR A 32 4.76 -6.16 13.10
C THR A 32 5.80 -7.26 12.86
N PRO A 33 6.52 -7.73 13.90
CA PRO A 33 7.52 -8.76 13.73
C PRO A 33 6.88 -10.09 13.32
N GLY A 34 7.62 -10.88 12.56
CA GLY A 34 7.23 -12.25 12.24
C GLY A 34 7.65 -13.25 13.32
N ASP A 35 7.24 -14.51 13.14
CA ASP A 35 7.41 -15.58 14.13
C ASP A 35 8.58 -16.53 13.81
N VAL A 36 9.32 -16.29 12.72
CA VAL A 36 10.46 -17.13 12.31
C VAL A 36 11.78 -16.35 12.32
N GLU A 37 12.87 -17.02 11.95
CA GLU A 37 14.20 -16.42 11.86
C GLU A 37 14.19 -15.20 10.94
N GLU A 38 14.86 -14.14 11.37
CA GLU A 38 14.88 -12.85 10.68
C GLU A 38 15.40 -13.00 9.23
N ASP A 39 14.56 -12.64 8.28
CA ASP A 39 14.87 -12.62 6.86
C ASP A 39 14.33 -11.30 6.28
N PRO A 40 15.20 -10.33 5.99
CA PRO A 40 14.79 -9.02 5.51
C PRO A 40 14.26 -9.04 4.07
N THR A 41 14.31 -10.18 3.37
CA THR A 41 13.89 -10.31 1.98
C THR A 41 12.38 -10.12 1.85
N LEU A 42 11.96 -9.26 0.91
CA LEU A 42 10.54 -9.04 0.64
C LEU A 42 9.90 -10.26 -0.04
N ALA A 43 8.85 -10.78 0.59
CA ALA A 43 7.95 -11.75 -0.02
C ALA A 43 7.01 -11.06 -1.02
N TRP A 44 6.47 -9.90 -0.65
CA TRP A 44 5.62 -9.08 -1.49
C TRP A 44 5.52 -7.64 -0.97
N PHE A 45 5.11 -6.73 -1.84
CA PHE A 45 4.74 -5.37 -1.46
C PHE A 45 3.52 -4.86 -2.21
N MET A 46 2.86 -3.87 -1.60
CA MET A 46 1.79 -3.08 -2.16
C MET A 46 2.02 -1.61 -1.77
N ASP A 47 2.06 -0.73 -2.76
CA ASP A 47 2.14 0.72 -2.60
C ASP A 47 0.89 1.34 -3.23
N LEU A 48 0.27 2.27 -2.51
CA LEU A 48 -0.82 3.12 -2.98
C LEU A 48 -0.24 4.53 -3.09
N ARG A 49 0.10 4.93 -4.31
CA ARG A 49 0.78 6.19 -4.61
C ARG A 49 -0.23 7.22 -5.09
N PHE A 50 -0.23 8.36 -4.41
CA PHE A 50 -1.02 9.53 -4.77
C PHE A 50 -0.05 10.62 -5.21
N GLU A 51 -0.26 11.19 -6.39
CA GLU A 51 0.62 12.22 -6.95
C GLU A 51 -0.13 13.55 -7.11
N GLY A 52 0.42 14.63 -6.56
CA GLY A 52 -0.24 15.93 -6.60
C GLY A 52 0.60 17.05 -5.99
N ASP A 53 0.17 18.30 -6.16
CA ASP A 53 0.88 19.46 -5.62
C ASP A 53 0.42 19.84 -4.19
N ASP A 54 -0.81 19.48 -3.81
CA ASP A 54 -1.43 19.81 -2.51
C ASP A 54 -1.61 18.58 -1.61
N LEU A 55 -0.60 17.70 -1.58
CA LEU A 55 -0.61 16.53 -0.70
C LEU A 55 -0.21 16.91 0.74
N PRO A 56 -0.80 16.25 1.75
CA PRO A 56 -0.48 16.50 3.14
C PRO A 56 0.96 16.08 3.46
N VAL A 57 1.68 16.94 4.18
CA VAL A 57 3.08 16.71 4.56
C VAL A 57 3.24 16.39 6.06
N ARG A 58 2.17 16.57 6.85
CA ARG A 58 2.16 16.24 8.29
C ARG A 58 1.50 14.89 8.54
N PRO A 59 1.96 14.11 9.53
CA PRO A 59 1.41 12.79 9.83
C PRO A 59 -0.11 12.77 10.06
N GLU A 60 -0.64 13.72 10.83
CA GLU A 60 -2.07 13.82 11.16
C GLU A 60 -2.89 14.20 9.94
N GLU A 61 -2.41 15.19 9.17
CA GLU A 61 -3.05 15.63 7.92
C GLU A 61 -3.07 14.49 6.90
N ALA A 62 -1.98 13.70 6.81
CA ALA A 62 -1.91 12.54 5.92
C ALA A 62 -2.92 11.45 6.33
N ARG A 63 -3.04 11.18 7.63
CA ARG A 63 -4.04 10.23 8.15
C ARG A 63 -5.46 10.69 7.84
N GLU A 64 -5.79 11.96 8.10
CA GLU A 64 -7.13 12.51 7.82
C GLU A 64 -7.44 12.52 6.32
N TRP A 65 -6.46 12.93 5.50
CA TRP A 65 -6.60 13.01 4.05
C TRP A 65 -6.85 11.64 3.41
N LEU A 66 -6.12 10.60 3.85
CA LEU A 66 -6.32 9.22 3.41
C LEU A 66 -7.64 8.64 3.93
N SER A 67 -8.00 8.94 5.19
CA SER A 67 -9.27 8.49 5.79
C SER A 67 -10.48 9.06 5.05
N ALA A 68 -10.43 10.34 4.66
CA ALA A 68 -11.48 11.00 3.89
C ALA A 68 -11.68 10.40 2.48
N ARG A 69 -10.75 9.55 2.04
CA ARG A 69 -10.69 8.92 0.71
C ARG A 69 -10.80 7.40 0.76
N SER A 70 -11.07 6.85 1.93
CA SER A 70 -11.04 5.42 2.17
C SER A 70 -11.96 4.66 1.23
N ASP A 71 -13.20 5.13 1.01
CA ASP A 71 -14.16 4.45 0.14
C ASP A 71 -13.65 4.30 -1.31
N ASP A 72 -13.04 5.36 -1.86
CA ASP A 72 -12.43 5.35 -3.20
C ASP A 72 -11.25 4.39 -3.26
N VAL A 73 -10.34 4.46 -2.27
CA VAL A 73 -9.18 3.56 -2.18
C VAL A 73 -9.62 2.11 -2.09
N GLN A 74 -10.59 1.81 -1.23
CA GLN A 74 -11.14 0.46 -1.08
C GLN A 74 -11.81 -0.05 -2.35
N ARG A 75 -12.47 0.83 -3.12
CA ARG A 75 -13.05 0.50 -4.42
C ARG A 75 -11.95 0.18 -5.43
N CYS A 76 -10.94 1.05 -5.58
CA CYS A 76 -9.80 0.82 -6.48
C CYS A 76 -9.05 -0.48 -6.14
N LEU A 77 -8.87 -0.79 -4.85
CA LEU A 77 -8.27 -2.06 -4.40
C LEU A 77 -9.11 -3.29 -4.79
N ARG A 78 -10.44 -3.21 -4.68
CA ARG A 78 -11.34 -4.28 -5.13
C ARG A 78 -11.31 -4.46 -6.64
N GLU A 79 -11.28 -3.37 -7.39
CA GLU A 79 -11.14 -3.39 -8.85
C GLU A 79 -9.78 -3.97 -9.28
N ALA A 80 -8.69 -3.58 -8.61
CA ALA A 80 -7.36 -4.14 -8.81
C ALA A 80 -7.33 -5.65 -8.53
N SER A 81 -7.93 -6.08 -7.43
CA SER A 81 -8.11 -7.50 -7.10
C SER A 81 -8.85 -8.25 -8.21
N ALA A 82 -9.98 -7.70 -8.70
CA ALA A 82 -10.76 -8.32 -9.78
C ALA A 82 -9.97 -8.41 -11.10
N LYS A 83 -9.26 -7.34 -11.48
CA LYS A 83 -8.40 -7.31 -12.68
C LYS A 83 -7.31 -8.38 -12.60
N LEU A 84 -6.69 -8.55 -11.44
CA LEU A 84 -5.69 -9.60 -11.23
C LEU A 84 -6.30 -11.01 -11.37
N VAL A 85 -7.46 -11.28 -10.76
CA VAL A 85 -8.12 -12.59 -10.92
C VAL A 85 -8.40 -12.91 -12.39
N ILE A 86 -8.81 -11.92 -13.17
CA ILE A 86 -9.14 -12.09 -14.59
C ILE A 86 -7.87 -12.21 -15.46
N GLY A 87 -6.81 -11.46 -15.13
CA GLY A 87 -5.59 -11.33 -15.93
C GLY A 87 -4.45 -12.29 -15.58
N MET A 88 -4.55 -13.06 -14.49
CA MET A 88 -3.53 -14.04 -14.10
C MET A 88 -3.55 -15.29 -15.01
N ASP A 89 -3.03 -15.16 -16.22
CA ASP A 89 -2.68 -16.29 -17.07
C ASP A 89 -1.39 -16.97 -16.58
N LYS A 90 -1.21 -18.26 -16.91
CA LYS A 90 -0.39 -19.25 -16.19
C LYS A 90 1.13 -18.99 -16.09
N ASP A 91 1.65 -17.96 -16.76
CA ASP A 91 3.09 -17.72 -16.87
C ASP A 91 3.59 -16.41 -16.25
N TRP A 92 2.76 -15.69 -15.50
CA TRP A 92 3.21 -14.51 -14.74
C TRP A 92 4.30 -14.88 -13.71
N GLN A 93 5.54 -14.50 -14.05
CA GLN A 93 6.66 -14.29 -13.12
C GLN A 93 6.77 -12.78 -12.88
N PRO A 94 7.33 -12.32 -11.75
CA PRO A 94 6.96 -11.03 -11.22
C PRO A 94 7.55 -9.89 -12.05
N LEU A 95 6.68 -9.20 -12.76
CA LEU A 95 6.89 -7.82 -13.13
C LEU A 95 6.01 -7.02 -12.18
N LEU A 96 6.60 -6.05 -11.50
CA LEU A 96 5.90 -4.95 -10.88
C LEU A 96 4.61 -4.63 -11.66
N LEU A 97 3.46 -4.79 -11.02
CA LEU A 97 2.18 -4.42 -11.60
C LEU A 97 1.82 -3.04 -11.10
N GLU A 98 1.57 -2.12 -12.03
CA GLU A 98 1.06 -0.79 -11.74
C GLU A 98 -0.31 -0.62 -12.40
N MET A 99 -1.28 -0.16 -11.62
CA MET A 99 -2.63 0.15 -12.08
C MET A 99 -2.96 1.57 -11.64
N SER A 100 -3.10 2.47 -12.62
CA SER A 100 -3.50 3.85 -12.39
C SER A 100 -5.02 4.01 -12.46
N PHE A 101 -5.54 4.81 -11.56
CA PHE A 101 -6.94 5.17 -11.43
C PHE A 101 -7.01 6.71 -11.46
N ASP A 102 -7.53 7.23 -12.57
CA ASP A 102 -7.64 8.68 -12.82
C ASP A 102 -8.91 9.29 -12.20
N GLU A 103 -9.73 8.49 -11.50
CA GLU A 103 -10.91 9.03 -10.87
C GLU A 103 -10.53 9.99 -9.74
N ALA A 104 -11.29 11.09 -9.61
CA ALA A 104 -11.05 12.06 -8.56
C ALA A 104 -11.24 11.39 -7.19
N VAL A 105 -10.14 11.04 -6.54
CA VAL A 105 -10.13 10.56 -5.17
C VAL A 105 -10.33 11.80 -4.26
N GLY A 106 -11.57 12.05 -3.85
CA GLY A 106 -11.99 13.23 -3.09
C GLY A 106 -12.10 14.54 -3.88
N ASN A 107 -12.03 15.69 -3.19
CA ASN A 107 -12.31 17.04 -3.74
C ASN A 107 -11.21 17.64 -4.65
N GLY A 108 -10.32 16.81 -5.18
CA GLY A 108 -9.27 17.20 -6.13
C GLY A 108 -8.93 15.99 -6.98
N HIS A 109 -8.64 16.21 -8.26
CA HIS A 109 -8.26 15.13 -9.18
C HIS A 109 -6.84 14.65 -8.85
N VAL A 110 -6.71 13.78 -7.84
CA VAL A 110 -5.43 13.18 -7.44
C VAL A 110 -5.43 11.73 -7.92
N PRO A 111 -4.61 11.39 -8.93
CA PRO A 111 -4.52 10.03 -9.44
C PRO A 111 -4.00 9.09 -8.35
N LEU A 112 -4.57 7.88 -8.32
CA LEU A 112 -4.11 6.78 -7.48
C LEU A 112 -3.42 5.74 -8.36
N THR A 113 -2.17 5.43 -8.08
CA THR A 113 -1.47 4.27 -8.66
C THR A 113 -1.30 3.19 -7.60
N ILE A 114 -1.82 2.00 -7.88
CA ILE A 114 -1.60 0.80 -7.08
C ILE A 114 -0.43 0.04 -7.71
N ALA A 115 0.70 0.00 -7.01
CA ALA A 115 1.87 -0.75 -7.41
C ALA A 115 2.03 -1.98 -6.50
N CYS A 116 2.17 -3.18 -7.07
CA CYS A 116 2.42 -4.37 -6.28
C CYS A 116 3.42 -5.32 -6.96
N SER A 117 4.18 -6.03 -6.15
CA SER A 117 5.11 -7.06 -6.62
C SER A 117 5.19 -8.22 -5.64
N THR A 118 5.66 -9.35 -6.15
CA THR A 118 5.77 -10.61 -5.41
C THR A 118 7.06 -11.30 -5.79
N SER A 119 7.72 -11.99 -4.87
CA SER A 119 9.02 -12.63 -5.16
C SER A 119 8.88 -13.98 -5.87
N ASN A 120 7.71 -14.63 -5.81
CA ASN A 120 7.48 -15.93 -6.43
C ASN A 120 6.02 -16.14 -6.85
N ARG A 121 5.73 -17.24 -7.56
CA ARG A 121 4.40 -17.56 -8.10
C ARG A 121 3.34 -17.86 -7.04
N ILE A 122 3.73 -18.36 -5.87
CA ILE A 122 2.80 -18.63 -4.77
C ILE A 122 2.30 -17.29 -4.23
N GLU A 123 3.23 -16.38 -3.97
CA GLU A 123 2.94 -15.01 -3.54
C GLU A 123 2.09 -14.25 -4.57
N ALA A 124 2.40 -14.40 -5.87
CA ALA A 124 1.62 -13.80 -6.96
C ALA A 124 0.16 -14.25 -6.94
N ARG A 125 -0.11 -15.55 -6.70
CA ARG A 125 -1.47 -16.10 -6.63
C ARG A 125 -2.25 -15.60 -5.42
N ALA A 126 -1.58 -15.23 -4.34
CA ALA A 126 -2.20 -14.69 -3.15
C ALA A 126 -2.48 -13.16 -3.24
N MET A 127 -1.85 -12.46 -4.18
CA MET A 127 -1.98 -11.00 -4.31
C MET A 127 -3.43 -10.50 -4.48
N PRO A 128 -4.31 -11.13 -5.30
CA PRO A 128 -5.70 -10.68 -5.40
C PRO A 128 -6.43 -10.72 -4.06
N ASP A 129 -6.18 -11.74 -3.24
CA ASP A 129 -6.81 -11.87 -1.92
C ASP A 129 -6.23 -10.85 -0.93
N ARG A 130 -4.92 -10.55 -1.01
CA ARG A 130 -4.29 -9.49 -0.20
C ARG A 130 -4.82 -8.11 -0.51
N LEU A 131 -5.03 -7.78 -1.78
CA LEU A 131 -5.67 -6.52 -2.17
C LEU A 131 -7.10 -6.44 -1.64
N ARG A 132 -7.84 -7.56 -1.66
CA ARG A 132 -9.21 -7.63 -1.10
C ARG A 132 -9.22 -7.49 0.41
N GLU A 133 -8.27 -8.12 1.11
CA GLU A 133 -8.09 -7.98 2.55
C GLU A 133 -7.74 -6.54 2.92
N LEU A 134 -6.80 -5.91 2.21
CA LEU A 134 -6.45 -4.51 2.41
C LEU A 134 -7.67 -3.62 2.16
N ALA A 135 -8.47 -3.88 1.12
CA ALA A 135 -9.70 -3.15 0.87
C ALA A 135 -10.72 -3.28 2.02
N GLY A 136 -10.77 -4.42 2.71
CA GLY A 136 -11.66 -4.63 3.85
C GLY A 136 -11.13 -4.04 5.17
N THR A 137 -9.84 -3.72 5.25
CA THR A 137 -9.16 -3.32 6.49
C THR A 137 -8.44 -1.98 6.41
N PHE A 138 -8.50 -1.27 5.27
CA PHE A 138 -7.70 -0.07 5.00
C PHE A 138 -7.84 0.99 6.12
N ASP A 139 -9.05 1.35 6.51
CA ASP A 139 -9.30 2.31 7.60
C ASP A 139 -8.70 1.87 8.94
N LEU A 140 -8.82 0.58 9.26
CA LEU A 140 -8.29 0.03 10.49
C LEU A 140 -6.76 0.12 10.47
N GLN A 141 -6.12 -0.29 9.36
CA GLN A 141 -4.68 -0.21 9.20
C GLN A 141 -4.19 1.23 9.36
N LEU A 142 -4.85 2.20 8.73
CA LEU A 142 -4.49 3.61 8.80
C LEU A 142 -4.61 4.19 10.22
N ARG A 143 -5.65 3.80 10.96
CA ARG A 143 -5.86 4.23 12.37
C ARG A 143 -4.83 3.63 13.32
N GLU A 144 -4.35 2.42 13.04
CA GLU A 144 -3.36 1.73 13.86
C GLU A 144 -1.92 2.17 13.63
N LEU A 145 -1.66 2.97 12.58
CA LEU A 145 -0.32 3.49 12.34
C LEU A 145 0.06 4.54 13.39
N PRO A 146 1.09 4.31 14.22
CA PRO A 146 1.61 5.34 15.09
C PRO A 146 2.37 6.40 14.27
N GLU A 147 2.53 7.57 14.85
CA GLU A 147 3.46 8.57 14.31
C GLU A 147 4.87 8.01 14.29
N ALA A 148 5.63 8.32 13.23
CA ALA A 148 7.02 7.92 13.14
C ALA A 148 7.78 8.49 14.35
N GLN A 149 8.33 7.61 15.19
CA GLN A 149 9.26 8.05 16.22
C GLN A 149 10.49 8.60 15.51
N ALA A 150 10.82 9.87 15.76
CA ALA A 150 12.09 10.42 15.32
C ALA A 150 13.20 9.52 15.86
N VAL A 151 13.83 8.75 14.98
CA VAL A 151 15.02 7.97 15.31
C VAL A 151 16.08 9.01 15.68
N SER A 152 16.26 9.24 16.98
CA SER A 152 17.40 9.98 17.49
C SER A 152 18.61 9.13 17.13
N GLN A 153 19.36 9.57 16.11
CA GLN A 153 20.66 9.00 15.78
C GLN A 153 21.66 9.27 16.90
#